data_AF-A0A1A8WGY3-F1
#
_entry.id   AF-A0A1A8WGY3-F1
#
_cell.length_a   1.000
_cell.length_b   1.000
_cell.length_c   1.000
_cell.angle_alpha   90.00
_cell.angle_beta   90.00
_cell.angle_gamma   90.00
#
_symmetry.space_group_name_H-M   'P 1'
#
loop_
_entity.id
_entity.type
_entity.pdbx_description
1 polymer ?
#
loop_
_entity_poly.entity_id
_entity_poly.type
_entity_poly.pdbx_seq_one_letter_code
_entity_poly.pdbx_strand_id
1 'polypeptide(L)'
;MPPKKENTKKIEKEKQKIVEDKTFGLKNKNKSKSVQRYIKGVQQQVFQTKKKPDEKRKEEKEKEKLNQQKLLLNSVYLKTEKVKKINELAATYDPKKSKESQKIDIYTDVRDNKNDKENDTIDQWDINRLTEVINIRHKNVNKTDIICKYFLSAVENKQYGWFWVCPNGGDNCKYKHCLPQGYVLKKSETTVDEKEERPLEEIIEEERAQFINNGTTVTLELFKKWLKEREEKKKLKKDEQKDKTEKKGRTNMLSGKELFTYDPT
;
A
#
# COMPACT_ATOMS: atom_id res chain seq x y z
N MET A 1 35.10 -39.43 6.79
CA MET A 1 35.88 -39.92 7.95
C MET A 1 36.46 -38.72 8.69
N PRO A 2 36.06 -38.43 9.95
CA PRO A 2 36.61 -37.30 10.70
C PRO A 2 37.96 -37.68 11.36
N PRO A 3 39.07 -36.97 11.12
CA PRO A 3 40.34 -37.29 11.76
C PRO A 3 40.48 -36.58 13.12
N LYS A 4 40.63 -37.41 14.16
CA LYS A 4 41.53 -37.26 15.33
C LYS A 4 41.49 -35.94 16.14
N LYS A 5 40.55 -35.86 17.09
CA LYS A 5 40.51 -34.90 18.22
C LYS A 5 41.61 -35.10 19.29
N GLU A 6 42.52 -36.07 19.14
CA GLU A 6 43.50 -36.40 20.18
C GLU A 6 44.76 -35.50 20.15
N ASN A 7 45.13 -34.95 19.01
CA ASN A 7 46.34 -34.12 18.90
C ASN A 7 46.16 -32.69 19.45
N THR A 8 44.96 -32.11 19.39
CA THR A 8 44.71 -30.76 19.91
C THR A 8 44.84 -30.68 21.42
N LYS A 9 44.36 -31.69 22.15
CA LYS A 9 44.47 -31.76 23.62
C LYS A 9 45.92 -31.86 24.11
N LYS A 10 46.82 -32.50 23.34
CA LYS A 10 48.25 -32.56 23.67
C LYS A 10 48.93 -31.20 23.49
N ILE A 11 48.67 -30.54 22.36
CA ILE A 11 49.20 -29.20 22.04
C ILE A 11 48.72 -28.15 23.06
N GLU A 12 47.48 -28.24 23.49
CA GLU A 12 46.89 -27.31 24.47
C GLU A 12 47.49 -27.51 25.87
N LYS A 13 47.77 -28.77 26.26
CA LYS A 13 48.49 -29.09 27.51
C LYS A 13 49.93 -28.60 27.50
N GLU A 14 50.65 -28.69 26.38
CA GLU A 14 52.01 -28.14 26.26
C GLU A 14 52.01 -26.61 26.38
N LYS A 15 51.06 -25.93 25.75
CA LYS A 15 50.89 -24.47 25.89
C LYS A 15 50.56 -24.06 27.34
N GLN A 16 49.72 -24.84 28.02
CA GLN A 16 49.43 -24.64 29.44
C GLN A 16 50.69 -24.82 30.31
N LYS A 17 51.52 -25.84 30.05
CA LYS A 17 52.82 -26.01 30.73
C LYS A 17 53.74 -24.81 30.52
N ILE A 18 53.82 -24.26 29.31
CA ILE A 18 54.63 -23.07 29.01
C ILE A 18 54.12 -21.84 29.77
N VAL A 19 52.80 -21.67 29.88
CA VAL A 19 52.21 -20.60 30.69
C VAL A 19 52.53 -20.81 32.17
N GLU A 20 52.39 -22.04 32.68
CA GLU A 20 52.65 -22.36 34.08
C GLU A 20 54.10 -22.15 34.49
N ASP A 21 55.04 -22.46 33.60
CA ASP A 21 56.48 -22.25 33.77
C ASP A 21 56.85 -20.77 33.74
N LYS A 22 56.37 -20.02 32.74
CA LYS A 22 56.60 -18.56 32.64
C LYS A 22 55.92 -17.74 33.73
N THR A 23 54.90 -18.30 34.37
CA THR A 23 54.18 -17.67 35.50
C THR A 23 54.52 -18.32 36.84
N PHE A 24 55.50 -19.23 36.87
CA PHE A 24 55.97 -19.91 38.07
C PHE A 24 56.56 -18.89 39.05
N GLY A 25 56.27 -19.02 40.34
CA GLY A 25 56.70 -18.06 41.38
C GLY A 25 55.87 -16.77 41.50
N LEU A 26 55.09 -16.38 40.47
CA LEU A 26 54.16 -15.24 40.55
C LEU A 26 52.80 -15.61 41.14
N LYS A 27 52.51 -16.92 41.28
CA LYS A 27 51.24 -17.46 41.79
C LYS A 27 50.97 -17.08 43.26
N ASN A 28 52.00 -16.91 44.10
CA ASN A 28 51.86 -16.43 45.48
C ASN A 28 51.63 -14.90 45.61
N LYS A 29 51.75 -14.14 44.51
CA LYS A 29 51.52 -12.68 44.47
C LYS A 29 50.31 -12.30 43.59
N ASN A 30 49.45 -13.27 43.29
CA ASN A 30 48.32 -13.15 42.35
C ASN A 30 47.14 -12.26 42.84
N LYS A 31 47.33 -11.55 43.96
CA LYS A 31 46.38 -10.55 44.48
C LYS A 31 46.61 -9.16 43.88
N SER A 32 47.80 -8.89 43.33
CA SER A 32 48.10 -7.59 42.72
C SER A 32 47.56 -7.49 41.28
N LYS A 33 46.85 -6.39 40.98
CA LYS A 33 46.31 -6.10 39.64
C LYS A 33 47.40 -6.03 38.56
N SER A 34 48.62 -5.62 38.91
CA SER A 34 49.75 -5.58 37.97
C SER A 34 50.23 -6.98 37.59
N VAL A 35 50.31 -7.87 38.58
CA VAL A 35 50.67 -9.30 38.38
C VAL A 35 49.59 -10.02 37.56
N GLN A 36 48.31 -9.76 37.84
CA GLN A 36 47.21 -10.32 37.05
C GLN A 36 47.24 -9.88 35.58
N ARG A 37 47.55 -8.60 35.30
CA ARG A 37 47.71 -8.09 33.92
C ARG A 37 48.88 -8.76 33.21
N TYR A 38 50.02 -8.94 33.90
CA TYR A 38 51.18 -9.62 33.33
C TYR A 38 50.86 -11.08 32.98
N ILE A 39 50.24 -11.83 33.90
CA ILE A 39 49.82 -13.22 33.67
C ILE A 39 48.87 -13.31 32.45
N LYS A 40 47.91 -12.39 32.35
CA LYS A 40 46.96 -12.34 31.23
C LYS A 40 47.65 -12.03 29.90
N GLY A 41 48.66 -11.15 29.91
CA GLY A 41 49.48 -10.84 28.73
C GLY A 41 50.30 -12.03 28.26
N VAL A 42 50.97 -12.75 29.18
CA VAL A 42 51.74 -13.96 28.88
C VAL A 42 50.83 -15.07 28.34
N GLN A 43 49.64 -15.26 28.92
CA GLN A 43 48.63 -16.18 28.40
C GLN A 43 48.24 -15.80 26.96
N GLN A 44 47.89 -14.55 26.70
CA GLN A 44 47.53 -14.11 25.34
C GLN A 44 48.66 -14.32 24.34
N GLN A 45 49.91 -14.08 24.72
CA GLN A 45 51.05 -14.27 23.81
C GLN A 45 51.28 -15.74 23.46
N VAL A 46 51.09 -16.68 24.41
CA VAL A 46 51.27 -18.11 24.17
C VAL A 46 50.10 -18.72 23.38
N PHE A 47 48.87 -18.19 23.56
CA PHE A 47 47.68 -18.69 22.86
C PHE A 47 47.41 -18.04 21.50
N GLN A 48 48.04 -16.90 21.17
CA GLN A 48 47.88 -16.28 19.86
C GLN A 48 48.62 -17.05 18.76
N THR A 49 47.87 -17.90 18.05
CA THR A 49 48.28 -18.42 16.74
C THR A 49 48.19 -17.30 15.70
N LYS A 50 49.31 -16.94 15.05
CA LYS A 50 49.32 -16.03 13.91
C LYS A 50 48.51 -16.66 12.75
N LYS A 51 47.22 -16.34 12.64
CA LYS A 51 46.41 -16.68 11.45
C LYS A 51 46.96 -15.91 10.24
N LYS A 52 47.11 -16.60 9.10
CA LYS A 52 47.62 -16.00 7.86
C LYS A 52 46.70 -14.84 7.42
N PRO A 53 47.25 -13.74 6.87
CA PRO A 53 46.50 -12.52 6.57
C PRO A 53 45.30 -12.73 5.61
N ASP A 54 45.35 -13.74 4.74
CA ASP A 54 44.26 -14.07 3.82
C ASP A 54 42.98 -14.58 4.48
N GLU A 55 43.07 -15.33 5.59
CA GLU A 55 41.88 -15.83 6.30
C GLU A 55 41.15 -14.70 7.02
N LYS A 56 41.87 -13.73 7.59
CA LYS A 56 41.26 -12.57 8.26
C LYS A 56 40.43 -11.73 7.28
N ARG A 57 40.94 -11.54 6.06
CA ARG A 57 40.28 -10.71 5.04
C ARG A 57 39.02 -11.38 4.46
N LYS A 58 38.95 -12.71 4.43
CA LYS A 58 37.73 -13.46 4.05
C LYS A 58 36.67 -13.40 5.15
N GLU A 59 37.08 -13.60 6.41
CA GLU A 59 36.18 -13.58 7.57
C GLU A 59 35.56 -12.19 7.80
N GLU A 60 36.31 -11.12 7.50
CA GLU A 60 35.84 -9.73 7.56
C GLU A 60 34.81 -9.40 6.48
N LYS A 61 35.05 -9.82 5.22
CA LYS A 61 34.08 -9.69 4.12
C LYS A 61 32.79 -10.46 4.38
N GLU A 62 32.88 -11.63 5.01
CA GLU A 62 31.71 -12.44 5.35
C GLU A 62 30.88 -11.80 6.47
N LYS A 63 31.53 -11.21 7.48
CA LYS A 63 30.86 -10.41 8.52
C LYS A 63 30.21 -9.16 7.96
N GLU A 64 30.85 -8.49 6.99
CA GLU A 64 30.29 -7.31 6.33
C GLU A 64 29.03 -7.67 5.52
N LYS A 65 29.06 -8.77 4.76
CA LYS A 65 27.88 -9.30 4.06
C LYS A 65 26.75 -9.66 5.02
N LEU A 66 27.07 -10.32 6.13
CA LEU A 66 26.09 -10.66 7.16
C LEU A 66 25.48 -9.41 7.80
N ASN A 67 26.29 -8.36 8.01
CA ASN A 67 25.82 -7.10 8.55
C ASN A 67 24.91 -6.34 7.56
N GLN A 68 25.28 -6.33 6.28
CA GLN A 68 24.42 -5.79 5.22
C GLN A 68 23.08 -6.54 5.13
N GLN A 69 23.09 -7.87 5.24
CA GLN A 69 21.86 -8.67 5.23
C GLN A 69 20.98 -8.37 6.45
N LYS A 70 21.58 -8.17 7.64
CA LYS A 70 20.85 -7.75 8.85
C LYS A 70 20.25 -6.35 8.74
N LEU A 71 20.98 -5.40 8.15
CA LEU A 71 20.50 -4.04 7.91
C LEU A 71 19.32 -4.02 6.93
N LEU A 72 19.39 -4.81 5.86
CA LEU A 72 18.29 -4.99 4.91
C LEU A 72 17.06 -5.63 5.56
N LEU A 73 17.26 -6.65 6.41
CA LEU A 73 16.14 -7.28 7.11
C LEU A 73 15.46 -6.31 8.09
N ASN A 74 16.25 -5.51 8.82
CA ASN A 74 15.73 -4.49 9.74
C ASN A 74 14.96 -3.39 9.00
N SER A 75 15.41 -2.94 7.82
CA SER A 75 14.69 -1.91 7.05
C SER A 75 13.34 -2.39 6.52
N VAL A 76 13.23 -3.69 6.19
CA VAL A 76 11.96 -4.32 5.81
C VAL A 76 11.03 -4.45 7.02
N TYR A 77 11.55 -4.82 8.19
CA TYR A 77 10.75 -5.05 9.41
C TYR A 77 10.31 -3.76 10.13
N LEU A 78 11.07 -2.67 10.05
CA LEU A 78 10.70 -1.36 10.64
C LEU A 78 9.36 -0.82 10.12
N LYS A 79 8.96 -1.21 8.90
CA LYS A 79 7.65 -0.85 8.34
C LYS A 79 6.50 -1.65 8.98
N THR A 80 6.73 -2.87 9.46
CA THR A 80 5.66 -3.73 10.00
C THR A 80 5.35 -3.43 11.47
N GLU A 81 6.34 -3.02 12.27
CA GLU A 81 6.11 -2.65 13.68
C GLU A 81 5.31 -1.34 13.83
N LYS A 82 5.52 -0.38 12.93
CA LYS A 82 4.73 0.86 12.90
C LYS A 82 3.25 0.59 12.61
N VAL A 83 2.95 -0.43 11.80
CA VAL A 83 1.57 -0.83 11.48
C VAL A 83 0.87 -1.48 12.68
N LYS A 84 1.59 -2.26 13.51
CA LYS A 84 1.02 -2.88 14.71
C LYS A 84 0.61 -1.87 15.78
N LYS A 85 1.45 -0.85 16.04
CA LYS A 85 1.13 0.21 17.02
C LYS A 85 -0.02 1.13 16.59
N ILE A 86 -0.22 1.33 15.28
CA ILE A 86 -1.36 2.11 14.76
C ILE A 86 -2.66 1.33 14.91
N ASN A 87 -2.63 0.01 14.76
CA ASN A 87 -3.81 -0.85 14.87
C ASN A 87 -4.38 -0.96 16.31
N GLU A 88 -3.55 -0.73 17.34
CA GLU A 88 -3.97 -0.77 18.75
C GLU A 88 -4.57 0.56 19.24
N LEU A 89 -4.28 1.69 18.57
CA LEU A 89 -4.77 3.04 18.92
C LEU A 89 -5.83 3.56 17.94
N ALA A 90 -6.07 2.87 16.82
CA ALA A 90 -7.11 3.24 15.87
C ALA A 90 -8.48 2.83 16.43
N ALA A 91 -9.24 3.83 16.90
CA ALA A 91 -10.69 3.72 17.03
C ALA A 91 -11.22 3.04 15.76
N THR A 92 -12.05 2.01 15.92
CA THR A 92 -12.62 1.24 14.81
C THR A 92 -13.21 2.18 13.77
N TYR A 93 -12.49 2.38 12.67
CA TYR A 93 -12.93 3.21 11.56
C TYR A 93 -14.15 2.52 10.95
N ASP A 94 -15.32 3.10 11.17
CA ASP A 94 -16.55 2.68 10.51
C ASP A 94 -16.62 3.36 9.14
N PRO A 95 -16.45 2.62 8.03
CA PRO A 95 -16.47 3.19 6.69
C PRO A 95 -17.80 3.89 6.35
N LYS A 96 -18.89 3.59 7.08
CA LYS A 96 -20.19 4.25 6.87
C LYS A 96 -20.17 5.70 7.31
N LYS A 97 -19.57 6.01 8.47
CA LYS A 97 -19.48 7.37 9.00
C LYS A 97 -18.68 8.31 8.09
N SER A 98 -17.60 7.80 7.49
CA SER A 98 -16.80 8.57 6.53
C SER A 98 -17.53 8.84 5.21
N LYS A 99 -18.49 8.00 4.82
CA LYS A 99 -19.31 8.19 3.62
C LYS A 99 -20.47 9.16 3.88
N GLU A 100 -21.05 9.13 5.08
CA GLU A 100 -22.12 10.05 5.49
C GLU A 100 -21.64 11.51 5.50
N SER A 101 -20.43 11.78 6.01
CA SER A 101 -19.85 13.14 6.00
C SER A 101 -19.54 13.67 4.59
N GLN A 102 -19.46 12.81 3.58
CA GLN A 102 -19.22 13.21 2.19
C GLN A 102 -20.53 13.46 1.42
N LYS A 103 -21.67 13.06 1.97
CA LYS A 103 -22.97 13.26 1.33
C LYS A 103 -23.48 14.65 1.66
N ILE A 104 -23.37 15.55 0.68
CA ILE A 104 -23.97 16.88 0.78
C ILE A 104 -25.50 16.73 0.74
N ASP A 105 -26.16 17.32 1.72
CA ASP A 105 -27.62 17.41 1.73
C ASP A 105 -28.09 18.38 0.64
N ILE A 106 -28.90 17.86 -0.28
CA ILE A 106 -29.38 18.53 -1.49
C ILE A 106 -30.43 19.61 -1.14
N TYR A 107 -31.05 19.49 0.03
CA TYR A 107 -32.13 20.39 0.47
C TYR A 107 -31.63 21.55 1.34
N THR A 108 -30.36 21.53 1.74
CA THR A 108 -29.71 22.62 2.49
C THR A 108 -28.66 23.31 1.64
N ASP A 109 -28.69 24.64 1.58
CA ASP A 109 -27.64 25.39 0.90
C ASP A 109 -26.38 25.43 1.78
N VAL A 110 -25.23 24.97 1.26
CA VAL A 110 -23.94 24.94 1.99
C VAL A 110 -23.53 26.33 2.51
N ARG A 111 -24.03 27.41 1.89
CA ARG A 111 -23.77 28.80 2.31
C ARG A 111 -24.55 29.22 3.55
N ASP A 112 -25.63 28.52 3.88
CA ASP A 112 -26.40 28.77 5.09
C ASP A 112 -25.72 28.13 6.32
N ASN A 113 -25.12 26.94 6.17
CA ASN A 113 -24.33 26.30 7.24
C ASN A 113 -23.10 27.10 7.66
N LYS A 114 -22.45 27.85 6.75
CA LYS A 114 -21.31 28.72 7.12
C LYS A 114 -21.72 29.93 7.99
N ASN A 115 -23.02 30.21 8.12
CA ASN A 115 -23.54 31.23 9.00
C ASN A 115 -24.03 30.59 10.30
N ASP A 116 -23.13 29.94 11.05
CA ASP A 116 -23.34 29.40 12.40
C ASP A 116 -23.78 30.53 13.37
N LYS A 117 -25.03 30.94 13.24
CA LYS A 117 -25.67 32.04 13.99
C LYS A 117 -26.63 31.50 15.05
N GLU A 118 -26.81 30.19 15.14
CA GLU A 118 -27.77 29.57 16.06
C GLU A 118 -27.29 29.56 17.52
N ASN A 119 -25.99 29.80 17.76
CA ASN A 119 -25.42 29.92 19.11
C ASN A 119 -24.97 31.36 19.48
N ASP A 120 -25.11 32.33 18.58
CA ASP A 120 -24.69 33.72 18.80
C ASP A 120 -25.82 34.49 19.54
N THR A 121 -25.83 34.43 20.87
CA THR A 121 -26.75 35.22 21.71
C THR A 121 -26.37 36.70 21.64
N ILE A 122 -27.34 37.60 21.38
CA ILE A 122 -27.14 39.05 21.14
C ILE A 122 -26.35 39.74 22.27
N ASP A 123 -26.42 39.19 23.49
CA ASP A 123 -25.79 39.71 24.71
C ASP A 123 -24.25 39.59 24.71
N GLN A 124 -23.66 38.82 23.79
CA GLN A 124 -22.20 38.66 23.65
C GLN A 124 -21.61 39.46 22.48
N TRP A 125 -22.39 40.34 21.85
CA TRP A 125 -21.94 41.07 20.67
C TRP A 125 -21.26 42.40 21.01
N ASP A 126 -19.96 42.49 20.74
CA ASP A 126 -19.22 43.75 20.76
C ASP A 126 -19.59 44.68 19.59
N ILE A 127 -19.34 45.98 19.72
CA ILE A 127 -19.60 47.02 18.69
C ILE A 127 -18.97 46.67 17.33
N ASN A 128 -17.82 45.98 17.33
CA ASN A 128 -17.14 45.50 16.12
C ASN A 128 -17.90 44.34 15.45
N ARG A 129 -18.47 43.42 16.25
CA ARG A 129 -19.32 42.33 15.74
C ARG A 129 -20.64 42.88 15.20
N LEU A 130 -21.20 43.88 15.87
CA LEU A 130 -22.41 44.57 15.41
C LEU A 130 -22.18 45.28 14.07
N THR A 131 -21.07 46.01 13.92
CA THR A 131 -20.70 46.66 12.64
C THR A 131 -20.39 45.65 11.53
N GLU A 132 -19.77 44.51 11.85
CA GLU A 132 -19.57 43.40 10.91
C GLU A 132 -20.90 42.82 10.44
N VAL A 133 -21.84 42.55 11.35
CA VAL A 133 -23.18 42.01 11.02
C VAL A 133 -23.98 43.02 10.19
N ILE A 134 -23.92 44.31 10.50
CA ILE A 134 -24.53 45.38 9.70
C ILE A 134 -23.93 45.40 8.29
N ASN A 135 -22.60 45.33 8.17
CA ASN A 135 -21.91 45.28 6.88
C ASN A 135 -22.26 44.02 6.07
N ILE A 136 -22.42 42.86 6.72
CA ILE A 136 -22.85 41.61 6.06
C ILE A 136 -24.29 41.75 5.56
N ARG A 137 -25.18 42.37 6.34
CA ARG A 137 -26.58 42.62 5.96
C ARG A 137 -26.69 43.56 4.75
N HIS A 138 -25.82 44.57 4.65
CA HIS A 138 -25.79 45.50 3.51
C HIS A 138 -25.02 44.98 2.28
N LYS A 139 -24.12 44.00 2.42
CA LYS A 139 -23.39 43.37 1.29
C LYS A 139 -24.17 42.22 0.64
N ASN A 140 -24.95 41.47 1.41
CA ASN A 140 -25.74 40.35 0.91
C ASN A 140 -27.18 40.77 0.57
N VAL A 141 -27.33 41.58 -0.49
CA VAL A 141 -28.65 42.10 -0.93
C VAL A 141 -29.44 41.08 -1.75
N ASN A 142 -28.91 39.89 -2.05
CA ASN A 142 -29.58 38.99 -3.00
C ASN A 142 -29.42 37.50 -2.66
N LYS A 143 -30.18 37.02 -1.68
CA LYS A 143 -30.60 35.62 -1.67
C LYS A 143 -32.05 35.60 -2.12
N THR A 144 -32.28 35.43 -3.42
CA THR A 144 -33.64 35.16 -3.90
C THR A 144 -33.98 33.70 -3.60
N ASP A 145 -35.20 33.40 -3.17
CA ASP A 145 -35.70 32.02 -2.96
C ASP A 145 -35.79 31.19 -4.25
N ILE A 146 -35.49 31.82 -5.39
CA ILE A 146 -35.40 31.19 -6.70
C ILE A 146 -34.15 30.28 -6.74
N ILE A 147 -34.35 29.04 -7.17
CA ILE A 147 -33.30 28.03 -7.34
C ILE A 147 -32.42 28.40 -8.54
N CYS A 148 -31.11 28.19 -8.42
CA CYS A 148 -30.18 28.42 -9.51
C CYS A 148 -30.41 27.44 -10.67
N LYS A 149 -30.54 27.95 -11.90
CA LYS A 149 -30.68 27.12 -13.11
C LYS A 149 -29.52 26.14 -13.29
N TYR A 150 -28.29 26.58 -13.05
CA TYR A 150 -27.10 25.73 -13.16
C TYR A 150 -27.05 24.64 -12.09
N PHE A 151 -27.65 24.90 -10.92
CA PHE A 151 -27.80 23.90 -9.88
C PHE A 151 -28.78 22.81 -10.31
N LEU A 152 -29.94 23.19 -10.86
CA LEU A 152 -30.90 22.21 -11.41
C LEU A 152 -30.25 21.33 -12.48
N SER A 153 -29.51 21.91 -13.44
CA SER A 153 -28.80 21.13 -14.47
C SER A 153 -27.71 20.22 -13.90
N ALA A 154 -26.97 20.68 -12.87
CA ALA A 154 -25.95 19.86 -12.22
C ALA A 154 -26.56 18.68 -11.44
N VAL A 155 -27.72 18.93 -10.81
CA VAL A 155 -28.49 17.93 -10.08
C VAL A 155 -29.09 16.89 -11.03
N GLU A 156 -29.65 17.32 -12.16
CA GLU A 156 -30.14 16.43 -13.23
C GLU A 156 -29.02 15.57 -13.83
N ASN A 157 -27.85 16.15 -14.07
CA ASN A 157 -26.68 15.44 -14.61
C ASN A 157 -25.90 14.63 -13.56
N LYS A 158 -26.35 14.59 -12.29
CA LYS A 158 -25.63 13.94 -11.17
C LYS A 158 -24.18 14.43 -10.99
N GLN A 159 -23.89 15.67 -11.41
CA GLN A 159 -22.59 16.33 -11.27
C GLN A 159 -22.53 17.26 -10.06
N TYR A 160 -23.56 17.26 -9.22
CA TYR A 160 -23.58 17.97 -7.94
C TYR A 160 -22.74 17.21 -6.90
N GLY A 161 -21.95 17.91 -6.09
CA GLY A 161 -21.08 17.28 -5.11
C GLY A 161 -20.02 18.21 -4.53
N TRP A 162 -19.05 17.63 -3.82
CA TRP A 162 -18.05 18.34 -3.02
C TRP A 162 -17.19 19.34 -3.79
N PHE A 163 -17.00 19.14 -5.09
CA PHE A 163 -16.22 20.04 -5.95
C PHE A 163 -17.08 20.85 -6.92
N TRP A 164 -18.41 20.81 -6.79
CA TRP A 164 -19.26 21.57 -7.70
C TRP A 164 -19.30 23.05 -7.30
N VAL A 165 -18.83 23.91 -8.20
CA VAL A 165 -18.88 25.37 -8.05
C VAL A 165 -19.84 25.93 -9.08
N CYS A 166 -20.79 26.75 -8.62
CA CYS A 166 -21.76 27.36 -9.52
C CYS A 166 -21.06 28.28 -10.53
N PRO A 167 -21.29 28.13 -11.84
CA PRO A 167 -20.70 29.01 -12.85
C PRO A 167 -21.24 30.45 -12.77
N ASN A 168 -22.39 30.67 -12.13
CA ASN A 168 -22.99 31.99 -11.91
C ASN A 168 -22.46 32.68 -10.63
N GLY A 169 -21.16 32.56 -10.36
CA GLY A 169 -20.48 33.26 -9.26
C GLY A 169 -20.16 32.43 -8.01
N GLY A 170 -20.14 31.10 -8.11
CA GLY A 170 -19.72 30.21 -7.03
C GLY A 170 -20.51 30.43 -5.74
N ASP A 171 -19.81 30.81 -4.67
CA ASP A 171 -20.41 31.12 -3.37
C ASP A 171 -21.27 32.40 -3.40
N ASN A 172 -20.99 33.34 -4.31
CA ASN A 172 -21.70 34.62 -4.45
C ASN A 172 -22.90 34.55 -5.40
N CYS A 173 -23.37 33.36 -5.76
CA CYS A 173 -24.52 33.23 -6.64
C CYS A 173 -25.78 33.86 -6.02
N LYS A 174 -26.51 34.68 -6.78
CA LYS A 174 -27.77 35.32 -6.37
C LYS A 174 -28.89 34.32 -6.02
N TYR A 175 -28.84 33.14 -6.62
CA TYR A 175 -29.88 32.11 -6.56
C TYR A 175 -29.51 31.01 -5.57
N LYS A 176 -30.51 30.27 -5.05
CA LYS A 176 -30.30 29.20 -4.06
C LYS A 176 -29.73 27.92 -4.69
N HIS A 177 -28.78 27.27 -4.03
CA HIS A 177 -28.15 26.02 -4.46
C HIS A 177 -28.67 24.83 -3.66
N CYS A 178 -29.99 24.76 -3.49
CA CYS A 178 -30.66 23.62 -2.88
C CYS A 178 -31.99 23.38 -3.57
N LEU A 179 -32.48 22.15 -3.53
CA LEU A 179 -33.83 21.86 -3.97
C LEU A 179 -34.83 22.35 -2.92
N PRO A 180 -36.04 22.75 -3.33
CA PRO A 180 -37.12 23.03 -2.39
C PRO A 180 -37.41 21.80 -1.53
N GLN A 181 -37.77 22.04 -0.28
CA GLN A 181 -38.20 20.98 0.63
C GLN A 181 -39.42 20.26 0.03
N GLY A 182 -39.31 18.94 -0.16
CA GLY A 182 -40.34 18.10 -0.80
C GLY A 182 -40.22 17.90 -2.31
N TYR A 183 -39.27 18.55 -3.00
CA TYR A 183 -39.04 18.29 -4.43
C TYR A 183 -38.25 16.98 -4.62
N VAL A 184 -38.93 15.94 -5.10
CA VAL A 184 -38.31 14.65 -5.43
C VAL A 184 -37.81 14.68 -6.87
N LEU A 185 -36.51 14.45 -7.05
CA LEU A 185 -35.92 14.32 -8.38
C LEU A 185 -36.58 13.17 -9.14
N LYS A 186 -37.17 13.47 -10.30
CA LYS A 186 -37.54 12.44 -11.27
C LYS A 186 -36.23 11.81 -11.76
N LYS A 187 -35.94 10.58 -11.32
CA LYS A 187 -34.85 9.79 -11.88
C LYS A 187 -35.13 9.72 -13.38
N SER A 188 -34.27 10.30 -14.21
CA SER A 188 -34.32 10.01 -15.64
C SER A 188 -34.17 8.50 -15.77
N GLU A 189 -35.19 7.85 -16.35
CA GLU A 189 -35.10 6.44 -16.69
C GLU A 189 -33.81 6.25 -17.47
N THR A 190 -32.91 5.44 -16.92
CA THR A 190 -31.69 5.01 -17.58
C THR A 190 -32.09 4.15 -18.76
N THR A 191 -32.43 4.78 -19.89
CA THR A 191 -32.84 4.10 -21.13
C THR A 191 -31.67 3.45 -21.88
N VAL A 192 -30.48 3.37 -21.28
CA VAL A 192 -29.31 2.74 -21.89
C VAL A 192 -28.42 2.14 -20.79
N ASP A 193 -28.16 0.84 -20.90
CA ASP A 193 -27.18 0.05 -20.12
C ASP A 193 -27.53 -0.45 -18.70
N GLU A 194 -28.80 -0.65 -18.38
CA GLU A 194 -29.19 -1.76 -17.47
C GLU A 194 -29.54 -2.98 -18.33
N LYS A 195 -28.57 -3.48 -19.11
CA LYS A 195 -28.47 -4.94 -19.24
C LYS A 195 -28.10 -5.38 -17.84
N GLU A 196 -29.11 -5.68 -17.05
CA GLU A 196 -28.96 -6.30 -15.75
C GLU A 196 -27.85 -7.33 -15.87
N GLU A 197 -26.85 -7.23 -14.99
CA GLU A 197 -25.86 -8.28 -14.79
C GLU A 197 -26.64 -9.51 -14.32
N ARG A 198 -27.29 -10.21 -15.25
CA ARG A 198 -27.96 -11.47 -14.96
C ARG A 198 -26.88 -12.35 -14.33
N PRO A 199 -27.14 -12.91 -13.13
CA PRO A 199 -26.15 -13.72 -12.45
C PRO A 199 -25.66 -14.81 -13.40
N LEU A 200 -24.36 -15.12 -13.32
CA LEU A 200 -23.73 -16.08 -14.21
C LEU A 200 -24.46 -17.44 -14.17
N GLU A 201 -25.06 -17.76 -13.03
CA GLU A 201 -25.91 -18.92 -12.79
C GLU A 201 -27.13 -18.97 -13.72
N GLU A 202 -27.83 -17.84 -13.91
CA GLU A 202 -29.01 -17.77 -14.79
C GLU A 202 -28.62 -17.99 -16.25
N ILE A 203 -27.50 -17.42 -16.68
CA ILE A 203 -26.94 -17.63 -18.02
C ILE A 203 -26.57 -19.11 -18.22
N ILE A 204 -25.96 -19.75 -17.21
CA ILE A 204 -25.60 -21.18 -17.27
C ILE A 204 -26.86 -22.06 -17.34
N GLU A 205 -27.94 -21.71 -16.64
CA GLU A 205 -29.20 -22.44 -16.67
C GLU A 205 -29.93 -22.29 -18.01
N GLU A 206 -29.95 -21.08 -18.59
CA GLU A 206 -30.45 -20.82 -19.96
C GLU A 206 -29.69 -21.66 -20.99
N GLU A 207 -28.35 -21.62 -20.96
CA GLU A 207 -27.51 -22.41 -21.87
C GLU A 207 -27.74 -23.92 -21.69
N ARG A 208 -27.82 -24.41 -20.44
CA ARG A 208 -28.14 -25.82 -20.19
C ARG A 208 -29.50 -26.17 -20.78
N ALA A 209 -30.54 -25.39 -20.53
CA ALA A 209 -31.88 -25.63 -21.05
C ALA A 209 -31.89 -25.75 -22.58
N GLN A 210 -31.09 -24.94 -23.27
CA GLN A 210 -30.95 -24.98 -24.73
C GLN A 210 -30.29 -26.28 -25.25
N PHE A 211 -29.34 -26.85 -24.49
CA PHE A 211 -28.55 -28.02 -24.90
C PHE A 211 -28.98 -29.35 -24.27
N ILE A 212 -29.96 -29.39 -23.36
CA ILE A 212 -30.46 -30.64 -22.74
C ILE A 212 -30.92 -31.67 -23.80
N ASN A 213 -31.56 -31.22 -24.89
CA ASN A 213 -32.13 -32.12 -25.89
C ASN A 213 -31.21 -32.38 -27.11
N ASN A 214 -30.18 -31.54 -27.32
CA ASN A 214 -29.36 -31.53 -28.55
C ASN A 214 -27.85 -31.68 -28.28
N GLY A 215 -27.46 -32.29 -27.16
CA GLY A 215 -26.06 -32.43 -26.77
C GLY A 215 -25.31 -33.52 -27.55
N THR A 216 -24.13 -33.20 -28.09
CA THR A 216 -23.20 -34.19 -28.65
C THR A 216 -22.56 -35.00 -27.53
N THR A 217 -22.68 -36.33 -27.57
CA THR A 217 -22.02 -37.22 -26.60
C THR A 217 -20.50 -37.11 -26.70
N VAL A 218 -19.82 -36.98 -25.57
CA VAL A 218 -18.34 -36.87 -25.54
C VAL A 218 -17.71 -38.24 -25.79
N THR A 219 -17.33 -38.51 -27.03
CA THR A 219 -16.52 -39.68 -27.41
C THR A 219 -15.03 -39.35 -27.44
N LEU A 220 -14.18 -40.37 -27.36
CA LEU A 220 -12.72 -40.20 -27.32
C LEU A 220 -12.18 -39.50 -28.59
N GLU A 221 -12.76 -39.79 -29.74
CA GLU A 221 -12.39 -39.16 -31.02
C GLU A 221 -12.74 -37.68 -31.05
N LEU A 222 -13.95 -37.33 -30.61
CA LEU A 222 -14.41 -35.94 -30.50
C LEU A 222 -13.58 -35.15 -29.48
N PHE A 223 -13.24 -35.76 -28.35
CA PHE A 223 -12.39 -35.15 -27.33
C PHE A 223 -10.99 -34.84 -27.84
N LYS A 224 -10.37 -35.78 -28.58
CA LYS A 224 -9.07 -35.55 -29.23
C LYS A 224 -9.14 -34.42 -30.27
N LYS A 225 -10.22 -34.35 -31.06
CA LYS A 225 -10.45 -33.26 -32.01
C LYS A 225 -10.57 -31.90 -31.29
N TRP A 226 -11.35 -31.84 -30.21
CA TRP A 226 -11.49 -30.64 -29.38
C TRP A 226 -10.18 -30.21 -28.72
N LEU A 227 -9.35 -31.15 -28.24
CA LEU A 227 -8.04 -30.83 -27.67
C LEU A 227 -7.11 -30.16 -28.70
N LYS A 228 -7.05 -30.71 -29.92
CA LYS A 228 -6.28 -30.12 -31.02
C LYS A 228 -6.78 -28.72 -31.37
N GLU A 229 -8.10 -28.56 -31.54
CA GLU A 229 -8.71 -27.26 -31.86
C GLU A 229 -8.47 -26.23 -30.74
N ARG A 230 -8.51 -26.66 -29.47
CA ARG A 230 -8.23 -25.80 -28.32
C ARG A 230 -6.77 -25.36 -28.28
N GLU A 231 -5.84 -26.26 -28.60
CA GLU A 231 -4.42 -25.93 -28.67
C GLU A 231 -4.12 -24.95 -29.82
N GLU A 232 -4.71 -25.18 -31.00
CA GLU A 232 -4.62 -24.27 -32.16
C GLU A 232 -5.20 -22.88 -31.84
N LYS A 233 -6.39 -22.81 -31.24
CA LYS A 233 -6.98 -21.53 -30.78
C LYS A 233 -6.09 -20.81 -29.76
N LYS A 234 -5.43 -21.55 -28.86
CA LYS A 234 -4.50 -20.96 -27.88
C LYS A 234 -3.24 -20.41 -28.55
N LYS A 235 -2.71 -21.10 -29.58
CA LYS A 235 -1.56 -20.63 -30.38
C LYS A 235 -1.93 -19.35 -31.14
N LEU A 236 -3.05 -19.36 -31.87
CA LEU A 236 -3.55 -18.19 -32.60
C LEU A 236 -3.74 -16.96 -31.69
N LYS A 237 -4.36 -17.12 -30.50
CA LYS A 237 -4.50 -16.02 -29.55
C LYS A 237 -3.16 -15.48 -29.04
N LYS A 238 -2.18 -16.37 -28.83
CA LYS A 238 -0.83 -15.98 -28.40
C LYS A 238 -0.09 -15.21 -29.49
N ASP A 239 -0.21 -15.65 -30.73
CA ASP A 239 0.42 -14.99 -31.88
C ASP A 239 -0.25 -13.64 -32.17
N GLU A 240 -1.58 -13.54 -32.10
CA GLU A 240 -2.30 -12.26 -32.20
C GLU A 240 -1.92 -11.29 -31.06
N GLN A 241 -1.69 -11.80 -29.85
CA GLN A 241 -1.24 -10.99 -28.73
C GLN A 241 0.19 -10.49 -28.93
N LYS A 242 1.07 -11.32 -29.50
CA LYS A 242 2.43 -10.91 -29.90
C LYS A 242 2.41 -9.86 -31.00
N ASP A 243 1.62 -10.06 -32.06
CA ASP A 243 1.47 -9.07 -33.14
C ASP A 243 0.94 -7.72 -32.62
N LYS A 244 0.00 -7.75 -31.66
CA LYS A 244 -0.51 -6.54 -30.99
C LYS A 244 0.56 -5.86 -30.13
N THR A 245 1.42 -6.62 -29.45
CA THR A 245 2.54 -6.05 -28.68
C THR A 245 3.65 -5.51 -29.59
N GLU A 246 3.96 -6.18 -30.70
CA GLU A 246 4.94 -5.75 -31.70
C GLU A 246 4.48 -4.49 -32.45
N LYS A 247 3.20 -4.42 -32.86
CA LYS A 247 2.62 -3.22 -33.48
C LYS A 247 2.55 -2.01 -32.53
N LYS A 248 2.40 -2.24 -31.22
CA LYS A 248 2.49 -1.20 -30.17
C LYS A 248 3.94 -0.89 -29.76
N GLY A 249 4.90 -1.66 -30.24
CA GLY A 249 6.31 -1.66 -29.84
C GLY A 249 7.22 -0.70 -30.61
N ARG A 250 6.73 0.44 -31.10
CA ARG A 250 7.62 1.51 -31.61
C ARG A 250 7.89 2.62 -30.60
N THR A 251 7.22 2.63 -29.44
CA THR A 251 7.38 3.71 -28.45
C THR A 251 7.44 3.30 -26.97
N ASN A 252 7.34 2.01 -26.59
CA ASN A 252 7.34 1.65 -25.16
C ASN A 252 8.25 0.46 -24.81
N MET A 253 8.93 0.60 -23.67
CA MET A 253 9.98 -0.27 -23.14
C MET A 253 9.60 -1.76 -23.11
N LEU A 254 10.51 -2.59 -23.62
CA LEU A 254 10.49 -4.05 -23.53
C LEU A 254 10.30 -4.51 -22.07
N SER A 255 9.51 -5.56 -21.87
CA SER A 255 9.37 -6.19 -20.55
C SER A 255 10.72 -6.74 -20.09
N GLY A 256 11.03 -6.69 -18.78
CA GLY A 256 12.34 -7.11 -18.25
C GLY A 256 12.75 -8.53 -18.65
N LYS A 257 11.80 -9.43 -18.91
CA LYS A 257 12.06 -10.79 -19.43
C LYS A 257 12.38 -10.82 -20.93
N GLU A 258 11.76 -9.93 -21.70
CA GLU A 258 12.00 -9.79 -23.15
C GLU A 258 13.37 -9.18 -23.43
N LEU A 259 13.86 -8.32 -22.53
CA LEU A 259 15.20 -7.73 -22.61
C LEU A 259 16.33 -8.79 -22.59
N PHE A 260 16.12 -9.91 -21.91
CA PHE A 260 17.11 -11.00 -21.81
C PHE A 260 17.11 -11.94 -23.02
N THR A 261 16.05 -11.92 -23.82
CA THR A 261 15.91 -12.77 -25.01
C THR A 261 16.00 -11.97 -26.32
N TYR A 262 16.11 -10.65 -26.25
CA TYR A 262 16.29 -9.78 -27.41
C TYR A 262 17.75 -9.82 -27.86
N ASP A 263 17.98 -10.39 -29.04
CA ASP A 263 19.30 -10.43 -29.67
C ASP A 263 19.35 -9.33 -30.76
N PRO A 264 20.18 -8.28 -30.60
CA PRO A 264 20.19 -7.11 -31.49
C PRO A 264 21.00 -7.27 -32.78
N THR A 265 21.53 -8.45 -33.09
CA THR A 265 22.28 -8.75 -34.34
C THR A 265 21.39 -9.08 -35.52
#